data_AF-A0A7S3VB08-F1
#
_entry.id   AF-A0A7S3VB08-F1
#
_cell.length_a   1.000
_cell.length_b   1.000
_cell.length_c   1.000
_cell.angle_alpha   90.00
_cell.angle_beta   90.00
_cell.angle_gamma   90.00
#
_symmetry.space_group_name_H-M   'P 1'
#
loop_
_entity.id
_entity.type
_entity.pdbx_description
1 polymer ?
#
loop_
_entity_poly.entity_id
_entity_poly.type
_entity_poly.pdbx_seq_one_letter_code
_entity_poly.pdbx_strand_id
1 'polypeptide(L)'
;ATLHARGTGGILGDDMGLGKTYQTLTLLGGLFRAKSIARALIIVPVAVLRNWEREARMIVEKSCGVDVEIIQLSSSVAKAKRAIILEDALMCSPSRPHIIITTYE
;
A
#
# COMPACT_ATOMS: atom_id res chain seq x y z
N ALA A 1 -2.75 11.58 11.66
CA ALA A 1 -1.47 11.15 12.27
C ALA A 1 -1.62 10.65 13.72
N THR A 2 -2.62 11.10 14.48
CA THR A 2 -2.76 10.80 15.92
C THR A 2 -2.93 9.31 16.26
N LEU A 3 -3.70 8.55 15.48
CA LEU A 3 -3.89 7.10 15.73
C LEU A 3 -2.59 6.30 15.57
N HIS A 4 -1.83 6.58 14.49
CA HIS A 4 -0.53 5.95 14.25
C HIS A 4 0.47 6.29 15.36
N ALA A 5 0.57 7.57 15.76
CA ALA A 5 1.46 8.01 16.84
C ALA A 5 1.15 7.33 18.19
N ARG A 6 -0.08 6.89 18.41
CA ARG A 6 -0.52 6.16 19.61
C ARG A 6 -0.41 4.64 19.47
N GLY A 7 0.01 4.13 18.31
CA GLY A 7 0.07 2.68 18.03
C GLY A 7 -1.31 2.01 17.95
N THR A 8 -2.37 2.76 17.65
CA THR A 8 -3.75 2.26 17.62
C THR A 8 -4.31 2.20 16.20
N GLY A 9 -5.20 1.25 15.93
CA GLY A 9 -5.99 1.18 14.69
C GLY A 9 -7.23 2.09 14.71
N GLY A 10 -7.95 2.14 13.58
CA GLY A 10 -9.20 2.88 13.46
C GLY A 10 -9.97 2.54 12.18
N ILE A 11 -11.23 2.96 12.12
CA ILE A 11 -12.11 2.78 10.96
C ILE A 11 -12.34 4.15 10.32
N LEU A 12 -12.02 4.27 9.03
CA LEU A 12 -12.35 5.44 8.23
C LEU A 12 -13.71 5.21 7.55
N GLY A 13 -14.78 5.63 8.23
CA GLY A 13 -16.17 5.34 7.87
C GLY A 13 -16.90 6.45 7.11
N ASP A 14 -16.16 7.39 6.50
CA ASP A 14 -16.75 8.51 5.76
C ASP A 14 -17.58 8.06 4.54
N ASP A 15 -18.45 8.94 4.05
CA ASP A 15 -19.27 8.68 2.85
C ASP A 15 -18.43 8.32 1.61
N MET A 16 -19.05 7.57 0.70
CA MET A 16 -18.45 7.22 -0.59
C MET A 16 -18.20 8.50 -1.41
N GLY A 17 -17.07 8.55 -2.12
CA GLY A 17 -16.70 9.71 -2.95
C GLY A 17 -15.86 10.79 -2.25
N LEU A 18 -15.69 10.75 -0.91
CA LEU A 18 -14.88 11.73 -0.17
C LEU A 18 -13.35 11.51 -0.24
N GLY A 19 -12.89 10.68 -1.18
CA GLY A 19 -11.44 10.51 -1.43
C GLY A 19 -10.70 9.67 -0.38
N LYS A 20 -11.35 8.68 0.23
CA LYS A 20 -10.72 7.77 1.23
C LYS A 20 -9.45 7.09 0.71
N THR A 21 -9.40 6.73 -0.58
CA THR A 21 -8.19 6.17 -1.21
C THR A 21 -7.03 7.16 -1.16
N TYR A 22 -7.29 8.42 -1.53
CA TYR A 22 -6.30 9.49 -1.48
C TYR A 22 -5.79 9.74 -0.05
N GLN A 23 -6.71 9.82 0.93
CA GLN A 23 -6.34 9.98 2.34
C GLN A 23 -5.46 8.82 2.84
N THR A 24 -5.80 7.59 2.46
CA THR A 24 -5.05 6.39 2.87
C THR A 24 -3.65 6.37 2.24
N LEU A 25 -3.55 6.63 0.93
CA LEU A 25 -2.28 6.60 0.21
C LEU A 25 -1.35 7.76 0.59
N THR A 26 -1.89 8.95 0.85
CA THR A 26 -1.08 10.08 1.35
C THR A 26 -0.57 9.83 2.77
N LEU A 27 -1.36 9.19 3.63
CA LEU A 27 -0.88 8.72 4.93
C LEU A 27 0.30 7.76 4.77
N LEU A 28 0.17 6.74 3.92
CA LEU A 28 1.26 5.80 3.65
C LEU A 28 2.49 6.50 3.08
N GLY A 29 2.33 7.38 2.08
CA GLY A 29 3.42 8.16 1.51
C GLY A 29 4.14 9.01 2.55
N GLY A 30 3.42 9.64 3.47
CA GLY A 30 4.02 10.36 4.60
C GLY A 30 4.86 9.45 5.52
N LEU A 31 4.35 8.26 5.83
CA LEU A 31 5.06 7.29 6.68
C LEU A 31 6.31 6.71 6.01
N PHE A 32 6.25 6.41 4.70
CA PHE A 32 7.42 5.98 3.93
C PHE A 32 8.45 7.09 3.82
N ARG A 33 8.03 8.34 3.53
CA ARG A 33 8.93 9.49 3.45
C ARG A 33 9.65 9.75 4.79
N ALA A 34 8.93 9.58 5.89
CA ALA A 34 9.49 9.66 7.25
C ALA A 34 10.32 8.43 7.65
N LYS A 35 10.44 7.42 6.76
CA LYS A 35 11.11 6.14 7.02
C LYS A 35 10.58 5.40 8.25
N SER A 36 9.33 5.67 8.64
CA SER A 36 8.67 5.08 9.81
C SER A 36 8.12 3.68 9.50
N ILE A 37 7.93 3.37 8.22
CA ILE A 37 7.56 2.04 7.73
C ILE A 37 8.42 1.71 6.50
N ALA A 38 8.62 0.41 6.25
CA ALA A 38 9.28 -0.11 5.05
C ALA A 38 8.31 -0.87 4.13
N ARG A 39 7.13 -1.25 4.62
CA ARG A 39 6.15 -2.03 3.87
C ARG A 39 4.71 -1.70 4.25
N ALA A 40 3.80 -1.85 3.29
CA ALA A 40 2.37 -1.84 3.51
C ALA A 40 1.67 -2.94 2.69
N LEU A 41 0.61 -3.51 3.25
CA LEU A 41 -0.28 -4.45 2.56
C LEU A 41 -1.66 -3.80 2.42
N ILE A 42 -2.16 -3.77 1.19
CA ILE A 42 -3.47 -3.25 0.84
C ILE A 42 -4.30 -4.42 0.29
N ILE A 43 -5.47 -4.67 0.87
CA ILE A 43 -6.38 -5.73 0.45
C ILE A 43 -7.64 -5.07 -0.09
N VAL A 44 -8.02 -5.40 -1.33
CA VAL A 44 -9.14 -4.78 -2.03
C VAL A 44 -9.92 -5.80 -2.87
N PRO A 45 -11.20 -5.54 -3.21
CA PRO A 45 -11.90 -6.34 -4.21
C PRO A 45 -11.15 -6.37 -5.55
N VAL A 46 -11.19 -7.51 -6.26
CA VAL A 46 -10.61 -7.68 -7.61
C VAL A 46 -10.99 -6.53 -8.56
N ALA A 47 -12.25 -6.09 -8.53
CA ALA A 47 -12.79 -5.08 -9.42
C ALA A 47 -12.06 -3.72 -9.34
N VAL A 48 -11.46 -3.39 -8.18
CA VAL A 48 -10.77 -2.11 -7.95
C VAL A 48 -9.25 -2.25 -7.84
N LEU A 49 -8.71 -3.46 -7.98
CA LEU A 49 -7.29 -3.76 -7.80
C LEU A 49 -6.38 -2.87 -8.67
N ARG A 50 -6.68 -2.81 -9.97
CA ARG A 50 -5.93 -1.96 -10.93
C ARG A 50 -6.09 -0.47 -10.66
N ASN A 51 -7.23 -0.05 -10.11
CA ASN A 51 -7.45 1.34 -9.75
C ASN A 51 -6.57 1.74 -8.57
N TRP A 52 -6.51 0.91 -7.54
CA TRP A 52 -5.63 1.12 -6.38
C TRP A 52 -4.16 1.12 -6.75
N GLU A 53 -3.71 0.23 -7.65
CA GLU A 53 -2.33 0.25 -8.17
C GLU A 53 -2.00 1.58 -8.87
N ARG A 54 -2.89 2.05 -9.75
CA ARG A 54 -2.72 3.32 -10.45
C ARG A 54 -2.70 4.51 -9.49
N GLU A 55 -3.62 4.55 -8.55
CA GLU A 55 -3.68 5.62 -7.53
C GLU A 55 -2.44 5.59 -6.63
N ALA A 56 -1.95 4.42 -6.23
CA ALA A 56 -0.74 4.29 -5.45
C ALA A 56 0.49 4.87 -6.18
N ARG A 57 0.67 4.54 -7.48
CA ARG A 57 1.75 5.14 -8.28
C ARG A 57 1.59 6.65 -8.41
N MET A 58 0.38 7.14 -8.68
CA MET A 58 0.15 8.59 -8.80
C MET A 58 0.39 9.34 -7.47
N ILE A 59 -0.13 8.81 -6.37
CA ILE A 59 -0.17 9.55 -5.11
C ILE A 59 1.12 9.34 -4.34
N VAL A 60 1.56 8.10 -4.15
CA VAL A 60 2.75 7.80 -3.34
C VAL A 60 4.03 8.15 -4.08
N GLU A 61 4.19 7.69 -5.34
CA GLU A 61 5.41 8.00 -6.09
C GLU A 61 5.42 9.46 -6.55
N LYS A 62 4.39 9.89 -7.30
CA LYS A 62 4.44 11.21 -7.93
C LYS A 62 4.09 12.36 -6.99
N SER A 63 3.05 12.22 -6.17
CA SER A 63 2.56 13.34 -5.34
C SER A 63 3.34 13.47 -4.02
N CYS A 64 3.65 12.35 -3.36
CA CYS A 64 4.44 12.34 -2.13
C CYS A 64 5.95 12.33 -2.38
N GLY A 65 6.40 12.01 -3.60
CA GLY A 65 7.82 11.99 -3.99
C GLY A 65 8.60 10.84 -3.34
N VAL A 66 7.96 9.67 -3.17
CA VAL A 66 8.55 8.51 -2.50
C VAL A 66 8.80 7.41 -3.53
N ASP A 67 10.06 6.99 -3.67
CA ASP A 67 10.38 5.80 -4.45
C ASP A 67 9.96 4.54 -3.67
N VAL A 68 8.94 3.85 -4.17
CA VAL A 68 8.32 2.69 -3.53
C VAL A 68 7.99 1.62 -4.56
N GLU A 69 8.24 0.36 -4.23
CA GLU A 69 7.94 -0.75 -5.11
C GLU A 69 6.47 -1.18 -4.94
N ILE A 70 5.65 -0.92 -5.95
CA ILE A 70 4.22 -1.27 -5.93
C ILE A 70 4.00 -2.57 -6.69
N ILE A 71 3.60 -3.61 -5.96
CA ILE A 71 3.45 -4.97 -6.48
C ILE A 71 2.01 -5.45 -6.33
N GLN A 72 1.42 -5.91 -7.44
CA GLN A 72 0.12 -6.55 -7.43
C GLN A 72 0.26 -8.07 -7.26
N LEU A 73 -0.39 -8.63 -6.25
CA LEU A 73 -0.51 -10.07 -6.04
C LEU A 73 -1.97 -10.50 -6.20
N SER A 74 -2.24 -11.34 -7.20
CA SER A 74 -3.55 -11.98 -7.38
C SER A 74 -3.41 -13.48 -7.59
N SER A 75 -4.54 -14.19 -7.60
CA SER A 75 -4.63 -15.61 -7.93
C SER A 75 -4.08 -15.96 -9.32
N SER A 76 -3.96 -14.98 -10.23
CA SER A 76 -3.35 -15.14 -11.56
C SER A 76 -1.83 -15.33 -11.52
N VAL A 77 -1.17 -14.99 -10.40
CA VAL A 77 0.27 -15.18 -10.22
C VAL A 77 0.55 -16.58 -9.69
N ALA A 78 1.41 -17.34 -10.38
CA ALA A 78 1.80 -18.69 -9.98
C ALA A 78 2.27 -18.73 -8.51
N LYS A 79 1.86 -19.76 -7.78
CA LYS A 79 2.11 -19.89 -6.33
C LYS A 79 3.60 -19.76 -5.95
N ALA A 80 4.49 -20.36 -6.72
CA ALA A 80 5.94 -20.25 -6.51
C ALA A 80 6.43 -18.79 -6.64
N LYS A 81 5.93 -18.06 -7.65
CA LYS A 81 6.27 -16.65 -7.86
C LYS A 81 5.71 -15.76 -6.74
N ARG A 82 4.50 -16.06 -6.24
CA ARG A 82 3.92 -15.34 -5.09
C ARG A 82 4.80 -15.47 -3.84
N ALA A 83 5.33 -16.67 -3.56
CA ALA A 83 6.20 -16.89 -2.41
C ALA A 83 7.47 -16.02 -2.47
N ILE A 84 8.12 -15.98 -3.64
CA ILE A 84 9.32 -15.18 -3.86
C ILE A 84 9.03 -13.68 -3.66
N ILE A 85 7.94 -13.18 -4.21
CA ILE A 85 7.54 -11.76 -4.06
C ILE A 85 7.28 -11.42 -2.60
N LEU A 86 6.58 -12.29 -1.88
CA LEU A 86 6.30 -12.07 -0.46
C LEU A 86 7.58 -12.10 0.37
N GLU A 87 8.52 -12.99 0.05
CA GLU A 87 9.82 -13.05 0.70
C GLU A 87 10.64 -11.76 0.46
N ASP A 88 10.69 -11.26 -0.78
CA ASP A 88 11.35 -9.99 -1.11
C ASP A 88 10.74 -8.81 -0.35
N ALA A 89 9.41 -8.73 -0.32
CA ALA A 89 8.70 -7.72 0.46
C ALA A 89 8.86 -7.88 1.98
N LEU A 90 9.13 -9.08 2.47
CA LEU A 90 9.45 -9.31 3.87
C LEU A 90 10.87 -8.84 4.23
N MET A 91 11.78 -8.84 3.25
CA MET A 91 13.17 -8.40 3.37
C MET A 91 13.38 -6.91 3.03
N CYS A 92 12.29 -6.18 2.73
CA CYS A 92 12.34 -4.76 2.44
C CYS A 92 12.97 -3.93 3.58
N SER A 93 13.45 -2.74 3.22
CA SER A 93 14.01 -1.77 4.15
C SER A 93 13.48 -0.36 3.83
N PRO A 94 13.65 0.63 4.73
CA PRO A 94 13.24 2.00 4.45
C PRO A 94 13.93 2.65 3.24
N SER A 95 15.00 2.06 2.70
CA SER A 95 15.66 2.53 1.47
C SER A 95 15.05 1.95 0.19
N ARG A 96 14.30 0.85 0.29
CA ARG A 96 13.54 0.25 -0.82
C ARG A 96 12.18 -0.23 -0.26
N PRO A 97 11.26 0.69 0.01
CA PRO A 97 9.98 0.34 0.61
C PRO A 97 9.06 -0.36 -0.40
N HIS A 98 8.10 -1.14 0.10
CA HIS A 98 7.19 -1.93 -0.73
C HIS A 98 5.71 -1.69 -0.38
N ILE A 99 4.86 -1.65 -1.39
CA ILE A 99 3.40 -1.73 -1.23
C ILE A 99 2.92 -2.97 -1.98
N ILE A 100 2.38 -3.93 -1.26
CA ILE A 100 1.69 -5.07 -1.85
C ILE A 100 0.20 -4.74 -1.92
N ILE A 101 -0.39 -4.88 -3.10
CA ILE A 101 -1.83 -4.77 -3.30
C ILE A 101 -2.36 -6.13 -3.72
N THR A 102 -3.30 -6.66 -2.95
CA THR A 102 -3.85 -7.99 -3.17
C THR A 102 -5.36 -8.03 -2.99
N THR A 103 -5.91 -9.22 -3.22
CA THR A 103 -7.33 -9.51 -3.19
C THR A 103 -7.68 -10.35 -1.98
N TYR A 104 -8.98 -10.50 -1.70
CA TYR A 104 -9.45 -11.39 -0.63
C TYR A 104 -9.23 -12.88 -0.93
N GLU A 105 -9.10 -13.22 -2.22
CA GLU A 105 -8.88 -14.56 -2.77
C GLU A 105 -7.43 -14.77 -3.22
#